data_AF-A0A7X6VLI8-F1
#
_entry.id   AF-A0A7X6VLI8-F1
#
_cell.length_a   1.000
_cell.length_b   1.000
_cell.length_c   1.000
_cell.angle_alpha   90.00
_cell.angle_beta   90.00
_cell.angle_gamma   90.00
#
_symmetry.space_group_name_H-M   'P 1'
#
loop_
_entity.id
_entity.type
_entity.pdbx_description
1 polymer ?
#
loop_
_entity_poly.entity_id
_entity_poly.type
_entity_poly.pdbx_seq_one_letter_code
_entity_poly.pdbx_strand_id
1 'polypeptide(L)'
;MNSDLNGLKDKKVWICSLGCRSNQYEAEALASAVTEAGAYIVNSPECDAAILVSCTVTAAADKKCRQALRKARRTSPGVLLAACGCWAQRISEEEARSLGISLLVGNRRKGELPALLAEALAKKNHSLQVFREDVSVSRKWDPLFLSKPLLHTRAFVKIQDGCNHFCTYCTIPASRGFPVSRDPDDTLREIRSIAASGCPEVVLTGIHIGLYGRYAPLSLAELLRKISAVEGIRRIRFGSIEPFALDDELLETLSSIPQFCPHLHLPLQSGSRDVLDRMHRGYTPEEYLALVGRARSALGPDVHISTDLLVGFPGEDEAAFADSLALARECAFGKIHVFPFSPREGTAAFSLPSPVPWDILTQRTHRALALGEELLETYRKRWIGRKVSVLVERSKGNSLSGLTPEYLRVSWRGNALPGEEHPVTISGIGADCLKGSPAP
;
A
#
# COMPACT_ATOMS: atom_id res chain seq x y z
N MET A 1 -23.34 2.01 -17.74
CA MET A 1 -23.20 1.41 -19.09
C MET A 1 -23.18 -0.09 -18.92
N ASN A 2 -24.22 -0.79 -19.39
CA ASN A 2 -24.22 -2.25 -19.47
C ASN A 2 -23.34 -2.66 -20.66
N SER A 3 -22.02 -2.72 -20.44
CA SER A 3 -21.13 -3.45 -21.33
C SER A 3 -21.43 -4.93 -21.21
N ASP A 4 -21.53 -5.64 -22.33
CA ASP A 4 -21.65 -7.10 -22.32
C ASP A 4 -20.38 -7.73 -21.73
N LEU A 5 -20.45 -8.17 -20.48
CA LEU A 5 -19.35 -8.81 -19.75
C LEU A 5 -19.24 -10.32 -20.04
N ASN A 6 -20.07 -10.88 -20.93
CA ASN A 6 -20.09 -12.32 -21.24
C ASN A 6 -18.72 -12.87 -21.68
N GLY A 7 -17.85 -12.03 -22.26
CA GLY A 7 -16.49 -12.44 -22.64
C GLY A 7 -15.59 -12.90 -21.48
N LEU A 8 -15.94 -12.56 -20.23
CA LEU A 8 -15.24 -13.00 -19.01
C LEU A 8 -15.78 -14.30 -18.42
N LYS A 9 -16.98 -14.74 -18.84
CA LYS A 9 -17.61 -15.92 -18.29
C LYS A 9 -16.73 -17.15 -18.51
N ASP A 10 -16.51 -17.89 -17.42
CA ASP A 10 -15.70 -19.10 -17.36
C ASP A 10 -14.21 -18.92 -17.74
N LYS A 11 -13.70 -17.69 -17.71
CA LYS A 11 -12.28 -17.38 -17.99
C LYS A 11 -11.43 -17.44 -16.73
N LYS A 12 -10.23 -18.01 -16.84
CA LYS A 12 -9.20 -17.96 -15.82
C LYS A 12 -8.45 -16.63 -15.92
N VAL A 13 -8.46 -15.84 -14.86
CA VAL A 13 -7.77 -14.54 -14.80
C VAL A 13 -6.71 -14.58 -13.71
N TRP A 14 -5.47 -14.28 -14.08
CA TRP A 14 -4.38 -14.09 -13.12
C TRP A 14 -4.18 -12.59 -12.86
N ILE A 15 -4.18 -12.17 -11.60
CA ILE A 15 -3.96 -10.78 -11.22
C ILE A 15 -2.64 -10.67 -10.44
N CYS A 16 -1.75 -9.81 -10.93
CA CYS A 16 -0.48 -9.50 -10.28
C CYS A 16 -0.49 -8.05 -9.83
N SER A 17 -0.45 -7.82 -8.52
CA SER A 17 -0.28 -6.48 -7.95
C SER A 17 1.17 -6.23 -7.58
N LEU A 18 1.74 -5.16 -8.10
CA LEU A 18 3.04 -4.63 -7.72
C LEU A 18 2.89 -3.20 -7.24
N GLY A 19 3.48 -2.88 -6.09
CA GLY A 19 3.53 -1.51 -5.58
C GLY A 19 2.98 -1.36 -4.17
N CYS A 20 2.26 -0.25 -3.95
CA CYS A 20 1.79 0.15 -2.63
C CYS A 20 0.40 -0.42 -2.30
N ARG A 21 -0.11 -0.10 -1.10
CA ARG A 21 -1.46 -0.52 -0.65
C ARG A 21 -2.58 -0.01 -1.56
N SER A 22 -2.39 1.12 -2.24
CA SER A 22 -3.33 1.59 -3.27
C SER A 22 -3.36 0.70 -4.51
N ASN A 23 -2.22 0.12 -4.90
CA ASN A 23 -2.19 -0.90 -5.96
C ASN A 23 -2.80 -2.23 -5.50
N GLN A 24 -2.72 -2.56 -4.21
CA GLN A 24 -3.38 -3.74 -3.64
C GLN A 24 -4.90 -3.59 -3.66
N TYR A 25 -5.43 -2.41 -3.26
CA TYR A 25 -6.85 -2.08 -3.44
C TYR A 25 -7.29 -2.22 -4.90
N GLU A 26 -6.53 -1.64 -5.83
CA GLU A 26 -6.89 -1.68 -7.26
C GLU A 26 -6.94 -3.12 -7.79
N ALA A 27 -6.02 -3.98 -7.35
CA ALA A 27 -6.04 -5.39 -7.71
C ALA A 27 -7.23 -6.16 -7.11
N GLU A 28 -7.57 -5.89 -5.85
CA GLU A 28 -8.73 -6.49 -5.17
C GLU A 28 -10.04 -6.07 -5.84
N ALA A 29 -10.22 -4.78 -6.10
CA ALA A 29 -11.44 -4.29 -6.76
C ALA A 29 -11.58 -4.82 -8.19
N LEU A 30 -10.47 -4.94 -8.94
CA LEU A 30 -10.47 -5.59 -10.24
C LEU A 30 -10.79 -7.09 -10.14
N ALA A 31 -10.24 -7.79 -9.14
CA ALA A 31 -10.57 -9.19 -8.87
C ALA A 31 -12.08 -9.37 -8.61
N SER A 32 -12.64 -8.52 -7.74
CA SER A 32 -14.07 -8.49 -7.44
C SER A 32 -14.90 -8.31 -8.71
N ALA A 33 -14.58 -7.29 -9.51
CA ALA A 33 -15.34 -6.95 -10.71
C ALA A 33 -15.30 -8.04 -11.79
N VAL A 34 -14.14 -8.66 -12.05
CA VAL A 34 -14.07 -9.75 -13.05
C VAL A 34 -14.71 -11.04 -12.54
N THR A 35 -14.68 -11.30 -11.23
CA THR A 35 -15.39 -12.44 -10.64
C THR A 35 -16.90 -12.27 -10.68
N GLU A 36 -17.41 -11.07 -10.41
CA GLU A 36 -18.84 -10.73 -10.59
C GLU A 36 -19.28 -10.89 -12.05
N ALA A 37 -18.37 -10.69 -13.00
CA ALA A 37 -18.57 -10.95 -14.42
C ALA A 37 -18.47 -12.44 -14.83
N GLY A 38 -18.22 -13.36 -13.89
CA GLY A 38 -18.18 -14.81 -14.13
C GLY A 38 -16.78 -15.38 -14.42
N ALA A 39 -15.70 -14.62 -14.21
CA ALA A 39 -14.33 -15.14 -14.31
C ALA A 39 -13.85 -15.81 -13.01
N TYR A 40 -12.91 -16.74 -13.13
CA TYR A 40 -12.24 -17.40 -12.01
C TYR A 40 -10.85 -16.79 -11.79
N ILE A 41 -10.57 -16.30 -10.58
CA ILE A 41 -9.23 -15.86 -10.22
C ILE A 41 -8.35 -17.08 -9.96
N VAL A 42 -7.18 -17.11 -10.61
CA VAL A 42 -6.19 -18.19 -10.45
C VAL A 42 -4.91 -17.69 -9.79
N ASN A 43 -4.25 -18.57 -9.02
CA ASN A 43 -3.02 -18.26 -8.28
C ASN A 43 -1.74 -18.53 -9.09
N SER A 44 -1.87 -19.11 -10.29
CA SER A 44 -0.78 -19.34 -11.23
C SER A 44 -0.99 -18.48 -12.48
N PRO A 45 0.10 -18.13 -13.21
CA PRO A 45 -0.01 -17.45 -14.49
C PRO A 45 -0.52 -18.36 -15.62
N GLU A 46 -1.11 -19.52 -15.32
CA GLU A 46 -1.78 -20.39 -16.27
C GLU A 46 -3.24 -19.94 -16.45
N CYS A 47 -3.46 -19.02 -17.38
CA CYS A 47 -4.69 -18.24 -17.46
C CYS A 47 -5.05 -17.83 -18.90
N ASP A 48 -6.32 -17.45 -19.12
CA ASP A 48 -6.80 -16.86 -20.37
C ASP A 48 -6.41 -15.37 -20.46
N ALA A 49 -6.41 -14.68 -19.33
CA ALA A 49 -6.02 -13.28 -19.22
C ALA A 49 -5.17 -13.01 -17.97
N ALA A 50 -4.22 -12.08 -18.10
CA ALA A 50 -3.40 -11.61 -17.00
C ALA A 50 -3.53 -10.09 -16.84
N ILE A 51 -3.87 -9.63 -15.64
CA ILE A 51 -3.89 -8.21 -15.27
C ILE A 51 -2.69 -7.89 -14.38
N LEU A 52 -1.81 -7.01 -14.83
CA LEU A 52 -0.77 -6.41 -14.02
C LEU A 52 -1.23 -5.05 -13.48
N VAL A 53 -1.41 -4.93 -12.17
CA VAL A 53 -1.51 -3.63 -11.49
C VAL A 53 -0.10 -3.17 -11.13
N SER A 54 0.34 -2.10 -11.77
CA SER A 54 1.76 -1.76 -11.92
C SER A 54 2.21 -0.55 -11.10
N CYS A 55 3.51 -0.52 -10.78
CA CYS A 55 4.16 0.52 -10.00
C CYS A 55 5.46 0.99 -10.69
N THR A 56 5.80 2.28 -10.53
CA THR A 56 6.95 2.91 -11.20
C THR A 56 7.80 3.81 -10.29
N VAL A 57 7.63 3.68 -8.97
CA VAL A 57 8.34 4.55 -8.00
C VAL A 57 9.84 4.27 -7.94
N THR A 58 10.29 3.08 -8.36
CA THR A 58 11.71 2.73 -8.50
C THR A 58 11.98 2.00 -9.81
N ALA A 59 13.24 2.03 -10.28
CA ALA A 59 13.66 1.24 -11.44
C ALA A 59 13.49 -0.29 -11.21
N ALA A 60 13.66 -0.74 -9.96
CA ALA A 60 13.40 -2.12 -9.58
C ALA A 60 11.92 -2.50 -9.73
N ALA A 61 10.99 -1.59 -9.44
CA ALA A 61 9.56 -1.80 -9.66
C ALA A 61 9.24 -1.95 -11.16
N ASP A 62 9.80 -1.09 -12.01
CA ASP A 62 9.64 -1.20 -13.48
C ASP A 62 10.18 -2.55 -14.00
N LYS A 63 11.34 -3.00 -13.49
CA LYS A 63 11.93 -4.30 -13.85
C LYS A 63 11.01 -5.46 -13.46
N LYS A 64 10.42 -5.41 -12.25
CA LYS A 64 9.45 -6.43 -11.78
C LYS A 64 8.19 -6.46 -12.65
N CYS A 65 7.69 -5.30 -13.10
CA CYS A 65 6.56 -5.21 -14.03
C CYS A 65 6.86 -5.96 -15.34
N ARG A 66 8.00 -5.68 -15.96
CA ARG A 66 8.44 -6.36 -17.19
C ARG A 66 8.63 -7.86 -16.99
N GLN A 67 9.19 -8.27 -15.85
CA GLN A 67 9.36 -9.69 -15.51
C GLN A 67 8.02 -10.42 -15.35
N ALA A 68 7.04 -9.81 -14.70
CA ALA A 68 5.71 -10.39 -14.49
C ALA A 68 5.00 -10.65 -15.83
N LEU A 69 5.00 -9.67 -16.75
CA LEU A 69 4.40 -9.81 -18.08
C LEU A 69 5.08 -10.90 -18.91
N ARG A 70 6.42 -10.92 -18.92
CA ARG A 70 7.18 -11.97 -19.62
C ARG A 70 6.91 -13.37 -19.03
N LYS A 71 6.74 -13.47 -17.71
CA LYS A 71 6.38 -14.73 -17.05
C LYS A 71 5.01 -15.20 -17.50
N ALA A 72 3.98 -14.34 -17.48
CA ALA A 72 2.63 -14.67 -17.93
C ALA A 72 2.64 -15.17 -19.37
N ARG A 73 3.29 -14.42 -20.29
CA ARG A 73 3.37 -14.80 -21.71
C ARG A 73 4.09 -16.13 -21.95
N ARG A 74 5.10 -16.45 -21.13
CA ARG A 74 5.84 -17.72 -21.24
C ARG A 74 5.01 -18.89 -20.73
N THR A 75 4.29 -18.71 -19.63
CA THR A 75 3.49 -19.79 -19.00
C THR A 75 2.20 -20.06 -19.77
N SER A 76 1.57 -19.03 -20.34
CA SER A 76 0.33 -19.16 -21.11
C SER A 76 0.50 -18.57 -22.51
N PRO A 77 0.88 -19.40 -23.50
CA PRO A 77 0.85 -19.00 -24.91
C PRO A 77 -0.55 -18.53 -25.31
N GLY A 78 -0.66 -17.34 -25.88
CA GLY A 78 -1.96 -16.76 -26.26
C GLY A 78 -2.72 -16.05 -25.13
N VAL A 79 -2.11 -15.87 -23.95
CA VAL A 79 -2.72 -15.07 -22.87
C VAL A 79 -2.98 -13.63 -23.32
N LEU A 80 -4.14 -13.09 -22.94
CA LEU A 80 -4.43 -11.68 -23.10
C LEU A 80 -3.79 -10.86 -21.97
N LEU A 81 -2.84 -9.98 -22.29
CA LEU A 81 -2.11 -9.19 -21.28
C LEU A 81 -2.72 -7.80 -21.13
N ALA A 82 -3.13 -7.46 -19.91
CA ALA A 82 -3.51 -6.13 -19.50
C ALA A 82 -2.50 -5.57 -18.48
N ALA A 83 -2.11 -4.30 -18.64
CA ALA A 83 -1.34 -3.57 -17.66
C ALA A 83 -2.06 -2.28 -17.28
N CYS A 84 -2.18 -2.03 -15.98
CA CYS A 84 -2.77 -0.81 -15.46
C CYS A 84 -1.99 -0.20 -14.29
N GLY A 85 -2.25 1.05 -13.90
CA GLY A 85 -1.59 1.71 -12.77
C GLY A 85 -0.41 2.61 -13.15
N CYS A 86 0.50 2.89 -12.21
CA CYS A 86 1.47 4.00 -12.35
C CYS A 86 2.48 3.80 -13.48
N TRP A 87 2.98 2.57 -13.66
CA TRP A 87 3.92 2.27 -14.75
C TRP A 87 3.18 2.25 -16.09
N ALA A 88 1.99 1.63 -16.13
CA ALA A 88 1.11 1.64 -17.28
C ALA A 88 0.63 3.04 -17.71
N GLN A 89 0.67 4.05 -16.84
CA GLN A 89 0.45 5.46 -17.20
C GLN A 89 1.63 6.06 -17.99
N ARG A 90 2.86 5.58 -17.76
CA ARG A 90 4.09 6.25 -18.22
C ARG A 90 4.81 5.58 -19.39
N ILE A 91 4.72 4.26 -19.54
CA ILE A 91 5.50 3.56 -20.60
C ILE A 91 5.12 4.01 -22.00
N SER A 92 6.03 3.88 -22.97
CA SER A 92 5.70 4.12 -24.37
C SER A 92 4.81 3.01 -24.93
N GLU A 93 4.06 3.33 -25.99
CA GLU A 93 3.29 2.31 -26.72
C GLU A 93 4.21 1.28 -27.38
N GLU A 94 5.37 1.70 -27.86
CA GLU A 94 6.39 0.80 -28.41
C GLU A 94 6.83 -0.24 -27.38
N GLU A 95 7.13 0.21 -26.15
CA GLU A 95 7.48 -0.72 -25.08
C GLU A 95 6.31 -1.67 -24.78
N ALA A 96 5.09 -1.16 -24.69
CA ALA A 96 3.90 -1.97 -24.46
C ALA A 96 3.70 -3.05 -25.55
N ARG A 97 3.88 -2.69 -26.83
CA ARG A 97 3.85 -3.64 -27.96
C ARG A 97 4.96 -4.69 -27.82
N SER A 98 6.17 -4.29 -27.48
CA SER A 98 7.32 -5.21 -27.33
C SER A 98 7.08 -6.26 -26.23
N LEU A 99 6.35 -5.88 -25.18
CA LEU A 99 5.98 -6.77 -24.07
C LEU A 99 4.75 -7.63 -24.38
N GLY A 100 4.05 -7.38 -25.49
CA GLY A 100 2.84 -8.08 -25.90
C GLY A 100 1.60 -7.67 -25.10
N ILE A 101 1.56 -6.43 -24.59
CA ILE A 101 0.39 -5.90 -23.87
C ILE A 101 -0.73 -5.62 -24.88
N SER A 102 -1.92 -6.18 -24.63
CA SER A 102 -3.13 -5.91 -25.42
C SER A 102 -3.90 -4.71 -24.87
N LEU A 103 -4.00 -4.57 -23.54
CA LEU A 103 -4.74 -3.48 -22.90
C LEU A 103 -3.81 -2.68 -21.98
N LEU A 104 -3.62 -1.41 -22.30
CA LEU A 104 -2.79 -0.49 -21.51
C LEU A 104 -3.66 0.60 -20.89
N VAL A 105 -3.99 0.46 -19.61
CA VAL A 105 -4.96 1.31 -18.92
C VAL A 105 -4.29 2.21 -17.88
N GLY A 106 -4.39 3.52 -18.07
CA GLY A 106 -3.86 4.53 -17.18
C GLY A 106 -4.59 4.62 -15.84
N ASN A 107 -4.13 5.53 -14.98
CA ASN A 107 -4.87 5.89 -13.77
C ASN A 107 -6.17 6.64 -14.14
N ARG A 108 -7.17 6.62 -13.25
CA ARG A 108 -8.53 7.18 -13.43
C ARG A 108 -9.48 6.38 -14.34
N ARG A 109 -8.98 5.34 -15.01
CA ARG A 109 -9.75 4.54 -15.98
C ARG A 109 -9.78 3.04 -15.67
N LYS A 110 -9.29 2.60 -14.52
CA LYS A 110 -9.17 1.15 -14.22
C LYS A 110 -10.53 0.48 -14.04
N GLY A 111 -11.55 1.23 -13.63
CA GLY A 111 -12.94 0.74 -13.61
C GLY A 111 -13.47 0.28 -14.97
N GLU A 112 -12.88 0.73 -16.08
CA GLU A 112 -13.25 0.29 -17.43
C GLU A 112 -12.64 -1.07 -17.81
N LEU A 113 -11.58 -1.50 -17.10
CA LEU A 113 -10.77 -2.66 -17.48
C LEU A 113 -11.57 -3.97 -17.58
N PRO A 114 -12.55 -4.30 -16.70
CA PRO A 114 -13.34 -5.51 -16.85
C PRO A 114 -14.10 -5.57 -18.19
N ALA A 115 -14.70 -4.47 -18.61
CA ALA A 115 -15.42 -4.38 -19.89
C ALA A 115 -14.46 -4.52 -21.08
N LEU A 116 -13.34 -3.81 -21.04
CA LEU A 116 -12.30 -3.88 -22.07
C LEU A 116 -11.73 -5.31 -22.19
N LEU A 117 -11.54 -5.98 -21.06
CA LEU A 117 -11.04 -7.34 -20.99
C LEU A 117 -12.05 -8.34 -21.59
N ALA A 118 -13.33 -8.20 -21.25
CA ALA A 118 -14.41 -9.01 -21.81
C ALA A 118 -14.47 -8.89 -23.34
N GLU A 119 -14.45 -7.66 -23.86
CA GLU A 119 -14.50 -7.39 -25.29
C GLU A 119 -13.29 -7.99 -26.02
N ALA A 120 -12.08 -7.78 -25.49
CA ALA A 120 -10.85 -8.26 -26.11
C ALA A 120 -10.78 -9.79 -26.14
N LEU A 121 -11.23 -10.46 -25.07
CA LEU A 121 -11.33 -11.92 -25.00
C LEU A 121 -12.37 -12.47 -25.99
N ALA A 122 -13.56 -11.86 -26.07
CA ALA A 122 -14.62 -12.29 -26.99
C ALA A 122 -14.19 -12.18 -28.46
N LYS A 123 -13.50 -11.09 -28.81
CA LYS A 123 -12.99 -10.84 -30.17
C LYS A 123 -11.65 -11.55 -30.45
N LYS A 124 -11.04 -12.19 -29.46
CA LYS A 124 -9.64 -12.69 -29.51
C LYS A 124 -8.67 -11.62 -30.04
N ASN A 125 -8.88 -10.38 -29.62
CA ASN A 125 -8.11 -9.23 -30.11
C ASN A 125 -6.88 -9.01 -29.21
N HIS A 126 -5.70 -9.28 -29.76
CA HIS A 126 -4.41 -9.06 -29.10
C HIS A 126 -3.71 -7.76 -29.52
N SER A 127 -4.36 -6.92 -30.34
CA SER A 127 -3.79 -5.61 -30.69
C SER A 127 -3.72 -4.70 -29.46
N LEU A 128 -2.66 -3.88 -29.40
CA LEU A 128 -2.49 -2.90 -28.34
C LEU A 128 -3.58 -1.82 -28.44
N GLN A 129 -4.33 -1.67 -27.35
CA GLN A 129 -5.28 -0.58 -27.13
C GLN A 129 -4.84 0.22 -25.90
N VAL A 130 -4.80 1.54 -26.05
CA VAL A 130 -4.26 2.45 -25.03
C VAL A 130 -5.37 3.35 -24.49
N PHE A 131 -5.56 3.31 -23.18
CA PHE A 131 -6.60 4.05 -22.47
C PHE A 131 -5.95 4.90 -21.38
N ARG A 132 -5.51 6.10 -21.73
CA ARG A 132 -4.93 7.07 -20.78
C ARG A 132 -5.70 8.37 -20.83
N GLU A 133 -5.68 9.09 -19.72
CA GLU A 133 -6.08 10.48 -19.66
C GLU A 133 -4.98 11.31 -18.99
N ASP A 134 -5.07 12.63 -19.13
CA ASP A 134 -4.18 13.54 -18.43
C ASP A 134 -4.59 13.67 -16.96
N VAL A 135 -3.88 12.92 -16.12
CA VAL A 135 -4.11 12.88 -14.67
C VAL A 135 -3.78 14.21 -13.98
N SER A 136 -2.99 15.10 -14.60
CA SER A 136 -2.61 16.38 -14.00
C SER A 136 -3.80 17.35 -13.89
N VAL A 137 -4.72 17.30 -14.85
CA VAL A 137 -5.94 18.13 -14.90
C VAL A 137 -7.20 17.36 -14.52
N SER A 138 -7.18 16.03 -14.58
CA SER A 138 -8.32 15.21 -14.19
C SER A 138 -8.65 15.38 -12.70
N ARG A 139 -9.96 15.45 -12.41
CA ARG A 139 -10.52 15.42 -11.04
C ARG A 139 -11.43 14.20 -10.84
N LYS A 140 -11.42 13.26 -11.80
CA LYS A 140 -12.30 12.10 -11.77
C LYS A 140 -11.88 11.11 -10.68
N TRP A 141 -12.86 10.46 -10.07
CA TRP A 141 -12.64 9.26 -9.28
C TRP A 141 -12.61 8.04 -10.22
N ASP A 142 -11.72 7.08 -9.94
CA ASP A 142 -11.66 5.81 -10.66
C ASP A 142 -12.76 4.90 -10.07
N PRO A 143 -13.83 4.55 -10.82
CA PRO A 143 -15.04 3.93 -10.26
C PRO A 143 -14.87 2.42 -9.99
N LEU A 144 -13.75 2.06 -9.37
CA LEU A 144 -13.53 0.74 -8.80
C LEU A 144 -14.36 0.59 -7.52
N PHE A 145 -14.91 -0.61 -7.33
CA PHE A 145 -15.68 -0.97 -6.15
C PHE A 145 -15.25 -2.36 -5.67
N LEU A 146 -14.93 -2.48 -4.39
CA LEU A 146 -14.57 -3.74 -3.74
C LEU A 146 -15.76 -4.25 -2.94
N SER A 147 -16.47 -5.25 -3.46
CA SER A 147 -17.60 -5.85 -2.73
C SER A 147 -17.13 -6.83 -1.65
N LYS A 148 -16.08 -7.62 -1.94
CA LYS A 148 -15.44 -8.55 -1.02
C LYS A 148 -13.94 -8.70 -1.34
N PRO A 149 -13.06 -8.80 -0.32
CA PRO A 149 -11.66 -9.10 -0.58
C PRO A 149 -11.50 -10.56 -1.05
N LEU A 150 -10.70 -10.76 -2.09
CA LEU A 150 -10.45 -12.08 -2.72
C LEU A 150 -8.99 -12.50 -2.65
N LEU A 151 -8.05 -11.55 -2.58
CA LEU A 151 -6.61 -11.81 -2.58
C LEU A 151 -5.99 -11.75 -1.18
N HIS A 152 -6.64 -11.08 -0.23
CA HIS A 152 -6.19 -10.88 1.14
C HIS A 152 -7.33 -11.13 2.14
N THR A 153 -6.98 -11.41 3.40
CA THR A 153 -7.96 -11.56 4.49
C THR A 153 -8.52 -10.22 4.97
N ARG A 154 -7.77 -9.13 4.76
CA ARG A 154 -8.12 -7.76 5.13
C ARG A 154 -8.44 -6.97 3.89
N ALA A 155 -9.40 -6.06 3.96
CA ALA A 155 -9.78 -5.25 2.81
C ALA A 155 -9.00 -3.93 2.80
N PHE A 156 -8.25 -3.67 1.73
CA PHE A 156 -7.76 -2.32 1.48
C PHE A 156 -8.93 -1.48 0.96
N VAL A 157 -9.04 -0.22 1.38
CA VAL A 157 -10.11 0.70 0.94
C VAL A 157 -9.45 2.00 0.51
N LYS A 158 -9.44 2.29 -0.78
CA LYS A 158 -8.84 3.53 -1.30
C LYS A 158 -9.82 4.68 -1.11
N ILE A 159 -9.44 5.64 -0.28
CA ILE A 159 -10.25 6.85 0.02
C ILE A 159 -9.69 8.11 -0.64
N GLN A 160 -8.46 8.05 -1.14
CA GLN A 160 -7.76 9.20 -1.71
C GLN A 160 -6.81 8.72 -2.83
N ASP A 161 -6.61 9.53 -3.87
CA ASP A 161 -5.66 9.24 -4.95
C ASP A 161 -5.02 10.51 -5.52
N GLY A 162 -3.80 10.42 -6.03
CA GLY A 162 -3.00 11.58 -6.48
C GLY A 162 -2.31 12.33 -5.34
N CYS A 163 -1.39 13.24 -5.67
CA CYS A 163 -0.65 14.06 -4.70
C CYS A 163 -0.06 15.30 -5.40
N ASN A 164 -0.08 16.44 -4.72
CA ASN A 164 0.46 17.71 -5.18
C ASN A 164 1.53 18.29 -4.23
N HIS A 165 2.14 17.45 -3.39
CA HIS A 165 3.23 17.90 -2.49
C HIS A 165 4.55 18.12 -3.26
N PHE A 166 4.74 17.44 -4.40
CA PHE A 166 5.94 17.56 -5.24
C PHE A 166 7.26 17.38 -4.47
N CYS A 167 7.38 16.31 -3.67
CA CYS A 167 8.69 15.91 -3.14
C CYS A 167 9.66 15.72 -4.32
N THR A 168 10.90 16.19 -4.19
CA THR A 168 11.82 16.32 -5.33
C THR A 168 12.17 15.00 -6.01
N TYR A 169 12.03 13.87 -5.32
CA TYR A 169 12.26 12.52 -5.84
C TYR A 169 11.00 11.79 -6.34
N CYS A 170 9.81 12.34 -6.13
CA CYS A 170 8.56 11.60 -6.26
C CYS A 170 7.95 11.69 -7.67
N THR A 171 7.67 10.53 -8.28
CA THR A 171 7.02 10.45 -9.60
C THR A 171 5.49 10.45 -9.54
N ILE A 172 4.91 10.52 -8.34
CA ILE A 172 3.47 10.38 -8.15
C ILE A 172 2.68 11.52 -8.81
N PRO A 173 3.08 12.80 -8.72
CA PRO A 173 2.37 13.88 -9.42
C PRO A 173 2.23 13.62 -10.93
N ALA A 174 3.27 13.08 -11.58
CA ALA A 174 3.23 12.74 -13.00
C ALA A 174 2.44 11.46 -13.33
N SER A 175 2.33 10.52 -12.39
CA SER A 175 1.70 9.21 -12.67
C SER A 175 0.27 9.10 -12.17
N ARG A 176 -0.08 9.74 -11.05
CA ARG A 176 -1.44 9.72 -10.45
C ARG A 176 -2.11 11.08 -10.46
N GLY A 177 -1.35 12.13 -10.70
CA GLY A 177 -1.90 13.45 -10.97
C GLY A 177 -2.43 14.17 -9.75
N PHE A 178 -3.39 15.05 -10.01
CA PHE A 178 -3.98 15.91 -9.00
C PHE A 178 -4.67 15.10 -7.88
N PRO A 179 -4.58 15.55 -6.62
CA PRO A 179 -5.24 14.87 -5.52
C PRO A 179 -6.76 14.91 -5.65
N VAL A 180 -7.40 13.78 -5.43
CA VAL A 180 -8.84 13.70 -5.27
C VAL A 180 -9.17 12.79 -4.10
N SER A 181 -10.30 13.05 -3.48
CA SER A 181 -10.86 12.21 -2.42
C SER A 181 -12.06 11.46 -2.96
N ARG A 182 -12.27 10.25 -2.44
CA ARG A 182 -13.48 9.49 -2.70
C ARG A 182 -14.64 10.15 -1.95
N ASP A 183 -15.79 10.15 -2.58
CA ASP A 183 -17.03 10.56 -1.91
C ASP A 183 -17.27 9.73 -0.61
N PRO A 184 -17.66 10.37 0.51
CA PRO A 184 -17.88 9.66 1.76
C PRO A 184 -18.97 8.59 1.68
N ASP A 185 -20.06 8.83 0.95
CA ASP A 185 -21.16 7.88 0.83
C ASP A 185 -20.77 6.68 -0.02
N ASP A 186 -20.01 6.90 -1.11
CA ASP A 186 -19.38 5.83 -1.87
C ASP A 186 -18.41 5.01 -1.01
N THR A 187 -17.64 5.67 -0.15
CA THR A 187 -16.69 5.03 0.78
C THR A 187 -17.43 4.14 1.78
N LEU A 188 -18.48 4.67 2.42
CA LEU A 188 -19.28 3.93 3.39
C LEU A 188 -20.05 2.79 2.72
N ARG A 189 -20.51 2.96 1.48
CA ARG A 189 -21.14 1.88 0.71
C ARG A 189 -20.20 0.71 0.50
N GLU A 190 -18.96 0.97 0.08
CA GLU A 190 -17.95 -0.07 -0.11
C GLU A 190 -17.61 -0.78 1.21
N ILE A 191 -17.39 -0.02 2.28
CA ILE A 191 -17.08 -0.57 3.60
C ILE A 191 -18.23 -1.44 4.14
N ARG A 192 -19.49 -1.06 3.93
CA ARG A 192 -20.66 -1.89 4.29
C ARG A 192 -20.69 -3.19 3.51
N SER A 193 -20.37 -3.18 2.20
CA SER A 193 -20.27 -4.40 1.41
C SER A 193 -19.16 -5.33 1.92
N ILE A 194 -18.00 -4.77 2.24
CA ILE A 194 -16.87 -5.51 2.83
C ILE A 194 -17.25 -6.12 4.19
N ALA A 195 -17.93 -5.36 5.05
CA ALA A 195 -18.39 -5.85 6.35
C ALA A 195 -19.41 -6.99 6.18
N ALA A 196 -20.37 -6.82 5.27
CA ALA A 196 -21.37 -7.85 4.94
C ALA A 196 -20.76 -9.12 4.34
N SER A 197 -19.56 -9.05 3.74
CA SER A 197 -18.81 -10.22 3.28
C SER A 197 -18.08 -10.95 4.42
N GLY A 198 -18.22 -10.50 5.67
CA GLY A 198 -17.56 -11.06 6.83
C GLY A 198 -16.11 -10.61 7.04
N CYS A 199 -15.63 -9.60 6.31
CA CYS A 199 -14.28 -9.06 6.50
C CYS A 199 -14.26 -8.03 7.64
N PRO A 200 -13.54 -8.28 8.76
CA PRO A 200 -13.64 -7.44 9.95
C PRO A 200 -12.63 -6.27 9.98
N GLU A 201 -11.62 -6.27 9.10
CA GLU A 201 -10.55 -5.27 9.08
C GLU A 201 -10.52 -4.53 7.74
N VAL A 202 -10.63 -3.20 7.82
CA VAL A 202 -10.41 -2.27 6.70
C VAL A 202 -9.09 -1.51 6.87
N VAL A 203 -8.30 -1.47 5.81
CA VAL A 203 -7.06 -0.70 5.72
C VAL A 203 -7.29 0.48 4.80
N LEU A 204 -7.52 1.66 5.37
CA LEU A 204 -7.71 2.88 4.61
C LEU A 204 -6.42 3.28 3.93
N THR A 205 -6.47 3.37 2.60
CA THR A 205 -5.31 3.63 1.77
C THR A 205 -5.56 4.82 0.83
N GLY A 206 -4.47 5.35 0.32
CA GLY A 206 -4.44 6.37 -0.70
C GLY A 206 -3.00 6.65 -1.06
N ILE A 207 -2.79 7.64 -1.90
CA ILE A 207 -1.43 8.16 -2.09
C ILE A 207 -1.02 9.00 -0.89
N HIS A 208 -1.94 9.82 -0.42
CA HIS A 208 -1.79 10.73 0.68
C HIS A 208 -3.17 10.97 1.33
N ILE A 209 -3.58 10.05 2.21
CA ILE A 209 -4.91 10.09 2.84
C ILE A 209 -5.14 11.35 3.68
N GLY A 210 -4.06 11.96 4.18
CA GLY A 210 -4.10 13.26 4.85
C GLY A 210 -4.69 14.42 4.03
N LEU A 211 -4.78 14.28 2.71
CA LEU A 211 -5.46 15.26 1.85
C LEU A 211 -6.98 15.06 1.77
N TYR A 212 -7.54 14.01 2.40
CA TYR A 212 -8.95 13.63 2.21
C TYR A 212 -9.90 14.82 2.36
N GLY A 213 -9.86 15.49 3.52
CA GLY A 213 -10.77 16.62 3.81
C GLY A 213 -10.53 17.90 3.03
N ARG A 214 -9.45 17.98 2.22
CA ARG A 214 -9.24 19.12 1.31
C ARG A 214 -10.02 18.96 0.00
N TYR A 215 -10.39 17.73 -0.35
CA TYR A 215 -11.06 17.40 -1.61
C TYR A 215 -12.30 16.52 -1.43
N ALA A 216 -12.82 16.45 -0.20
CA ALA A 216 -14.08 15.80 0.18
C ALA A 216 -14.87 16.74 1.11
N PRO A 217 -16.20 16.57 1.23
CA PRO A 217 -17.02 17.38 2.12
C PRO A 217 -16.83 17.08 3.61
N LEU A 218 -16.11 16.00 3.96
CA LEU A 218 -15.79 15.61 5.34
C LEU A 218 -14.28 15.63 5.56
N SER A 219 -13.87 16.00 6.76
CA SER A 219 -12.51 15.74 7.25
C SER A 219 -12.21 14.24 7.30
N LEU A 220 -10.92 13.89 7.38
CA LEU A 220 -10.51 12.50 7.59
C LEU A 220 -11.03 11.98 8.95
N ALA A 221 -11.03 12.83 9.98
CA ALA A 221 -11.55 12.50 11.31
C ALA A 221 -13.06 12.16 11.28
N GLU A 222 -13.87 13.00 10.64
CA GLU A 222 -15.32 12.74 10.49
C GLU A 222 -15.62 11.49 9.69
N LEU A 223 -14.85 11.23 8.62
CA LEU A 223 -14.98 9.99 7.85
C LEU A 223 -14.71 8.78 8.77
N LEU A 224 -13.67 8.82 9.61
CA LEU A 224 -13.35 7.73 10.52
C LEU A 224 -14.44 7.45 11.53
N ARG A 225 -15.03 8.49 12.13
CA ARG A 225 -16.17 8.34 13.05
C ARG A 225 -17.35 7.64 12.37
N LYS A 226 -17.60 7.94 11.09
CA LYS A 226 -18.65 7.26 10.30
C LYS A 226 -18.28 5.82 9.98
N ILE A 227 -17.01 5.54 9.64
CA ILE A 227 -16.53 4.19 9.35
C ILE A 227 -16.58 3.31 10.60
N SER A 228 -16.19 3.83 11.77
CA SER A 228 -16.24 3.08 13.03
C SER A 228 -17.65 2.71 13.49
N ALA A 229 -18.67 3.42 12.99
CA ALA A 229 -20.06 3.12 13.26
C ALA A 229 -20.65 2.04 12.32
N VAL A 230 -19.89 1.56 11.33
CA VAL A 230 -20.36 0.49 10.44
C VAL A 230 -20.30 -0.85 11.17
N GLU A 231 -21.46 -1.49 11.32
CA GLU A 231 -21.57 -2.82 11.92
C GLU A 231 -20.72 -3.85 11.17
N GLY A 232 -20.05 -4.73 11.91
CA GLY A 232 -19.14 -5.75 11.37
C GLY A 232 -17.68 -5.30 11.23
N ILE A 233 -17.40 -3.99 11.19
CA ILE A 233 -16.02 -3.47 11.20
C ILE A 233 -15.49 -3.49 12.63
N ARG A 234 -14.45 -4.30 12.86
CA ARG A 234 -13.79 -4.45 14.16
C ARG A 234 -12.41 -3.80 14.19
N ARG A 235 -11.78 -3.64 13.02
CA ARG A 235 -10.43 -3.09 12.89
C ARG A 235 -10.36 -2.06 11.76
N ILE A 236 -9.82 -0.89 12.06
CA ILE A 236 -9.51 0.18 11.12
C ILE A 236 -8.02 0.45 11.21
N ARG A 237 -7.34 0.44 10.07
CA ARG A 237 -5.90 0.70 10.00
C ARG A 237 -5.59 1.68 8.90
N PHE A 238 -4.53 2.45 9.06
CA PHE A 238 -3.99 3.27 7.98
C PHE A 238 -2.96 2.55 7.14
N GLY A 239 -3.04 2.80 5.83
CA GLY A 239 -2.03 2.46 4.85
C GLY A 239 -0.70 3.15 5.16
N SER A 240 -0.77 4.46 5.08
CA SER A 240 0.30 5.41 5.38
C SER A 240 -0.38 6.74 5.63
N ILE A 241 0.18 7.56 6.50
CA ILE A 241 -0.26 8.94 6.66
C ILE A 241 0.98 9.84 6.71
N GLU A 242 0.90 10.97 6.01
CA GLU A 242 1.97 11.95 6.03
C GLU A 242 2.05 12.64 7.39
N PRO A 243 3.24 12.95 7.92
CA PRO A 243 3.42 13.52 9.25
C PRO A 243 2.55 14.76 9.52
N PHE A 244 2.48 15.67 8.56
CA PHE A 244 1.75 16.94 8.68
C PHE A 244 0.23 16.80 8.66
N ALA A 245 -0.32 15.60 8.39
CA ALA A 245 -1.76 15.37 8.40
C ALA A 245 -2.27 14.79 9.72
N LEU A 246 -1.38 14.52 10.67
CA LEU A 246 -1.70 13.97 11.98
C LEU A 246 -1.82 15.13 12.98
N ASP A 247 -2.90 15.89 12.85
CA ASP A 247 -3.28 16.99 13.74
C ASP A 247 -3.99 16.50 15.01
N ASP A 248 -4.32 17.43 15.91
CA ASP A 248 -4.91 17.11 17.20
C ASP A 248 -6.31 16.51 17.05
N GLU A 249 -7.14 17.01 16.11
CA GLU A 249 -8.48 16.45 15.86
C GLU A 249 -8.38 14.98 15.40
N LEU A 250 -7.46 14.68 14.49
CA LEU A 250 -7.26 13.32 14.03
C LEU A 250 -6.74 12.44 15.16
N LEU A 251 -5.74 12.88 15.93
CA LEU A 251 -5.22 12.11 17.06
C LEU A 251 -6.28 11.81 18.13
N GLU A 252 -7.08 12.80 18.51
CA GLU A 252 -8.21 12.63 19.43
C GLU A 252 -9.19 11.60 18.88
N THR A 253 -9.55 11.72 17.60
CA THR A 253 -10.47 10.78 16.95
C THR A 253 -9.90 9.37 16.94
N LEU A 254 -8.63 9.19 16.57
CA LEU A 254 -7.97 7.88 16.58
C LEU A 254 -7.95 7.25 17.97
N SER A 255 -7.69 8.03 19.02
CA SER A 255 -7.67 7.54 20.41
C SER A 255 -9.07 7.15 20.93
N SER A 256 -10.12 7.81 20.41
CA SER A 256 -11.51 7.59 20.82
C SER A 256 -12.19 6.39 20.17
N ILE A 257 -11.66 5.88 19.05
CA ILE A 257 -12.26 4.82 18.24
C ILE A 257 -11.65 3.47 18.64
N PRO A 258 -12.37 2.56 19.32
CA PRO A 258 -11.84 1.27 19.76
C PRO A 258 -11.42 0.36 18.59
N GLN A 259 -12.03 0.55 17.42
CA GLN A 259 -11.70 -0.19 16.20
C GLN A 259 -10.36 0.25 15.62
N PHE A 260 -9.83 1.44 15.95
CA PHE A 260 -8.57 1.89 15.39
C PHE A 260 -7.43 1.03 15.95
N CYS A 261 -6.72 0.38 15.03
CA CYS A 261 -5.55 -0.39 15.35
C CYS A 261 -4.38 0.56 15.65
N PRO A 262 -3.74 0.49 16.83
CA PRO A 262 -2.66 1.41 17.25
C PRO A 262 -1.36 1.15 16.49
N HIS A 263 -1.38 1.50 15.21
CA HIS A 263 -0.31 1.40 14.25
C HIS A 263 -0.36 2.60 13.32
N LEU A 264 0.74 3.33 13.27
CA LEU A 264 0.95 4.43 12.34
C LEU A 264 2.14 4.12 11.45
N HIS A 265 1.97 4.37 10.16
CA HIS A 265 3.08 4.38 9.21
C HIS A 265 3.31 5.82 8.76
N LEU A 266 4.35 6.44 9.33
CA LEU A 266 4.72 7.85 9.17
C LEU A 266 6.03 7.92 8.38
N PRO A 267 6.03 8.31 7.10
CA PRO A 267 7.24 8.35 6.30
C PRO A 267 8.16 9.51 6.72
N LEU A 268 9.32 9.20 7.30
CA LEU A 268 10.33 10.19 7.71
C LEU A 268 11.17 10.66 6.53
N GLN A 269 11.56 9.72 5.66
CA GLN A 269 12.46 9.89 4.51
C GLN A 269 13.91 10.19 4.89
N SER A 270 14.19 11.17 5.75
CA SER A 270 15.53 11.46 6.29
C SER A 270 15.43 12.11 7.68
N GLY A 271 16.46 11.97 8.52
CA GLY A 271 16.55 12.72 9.79
C GLY A 271 17.48 13.94 9.72
N SER A 272 18.05 14.24 8.56
CA SER A 272 18.85 15.46 8.37
C SER A 272 17.99 16.59 7.82
N ARG A 273 18.06 17.77 8.46
CA ARG A 273 17.35 18.99 8.05
C ARG A 273 17.64 19.35 6.60
N ASP A 274 18.92 19.45 6.24
CA ASP A 274 19.34 19.84 4.88
C ASP A 274 18.84 18.85 3.83
N VAL A 275 18.84 17.54 4.14
CA VAL A 275 18.32 16.52 3.23
C VAL A 275 16.80 16.62 3.10
N LEU A 276 16.06 16.80 4.20
CA LEU A 276 14.60 17.00 4.18
C LEU A 276 14.19 18.24 3.38
N ASP A 277 14.94 19.34 3.49
CA ASP A 277 14.72 20.56 2.74
C ASP A 277 14.94 20.33 1.23
N ARG A 278 16.04 19.67 0.84
CA ARG A 278 16.28 19.29 -0.56
C ARG A 278 15.27 18.26 -1.08
N MET A 279 14.71 17.43 -0.21
CA MET A 279 13.61 16.52 -0.54
C MET A 279 12.27 17.25 -0.71
N HIS A 280 12.18 18.50 -0.23
CA HIS A 280 10.96 19.30 -0.13
C HIS A 280 9.88 18.58 0.69
N ARG A 281 10.21 18.22 1.94
CA ARG A 281 9.28 17.52 2.87
C ARG A 281 8.42 18.47 3.70
N GLY A 282 8.88 19.70 3.91
CA GLY A 282 8.12 20.73 4.62
C GLY A 282 7.96 20.47 6.13
N TYR A 283 8.87 19.69 6.73
CA TYR A 283 8.99 19.54 8.17
C TYR A 283 10.44 19.31 8.57
N THR A 284 10.76 19.58 9.83
CA THR A 284 12.09 19.41 10.40
C THR A 284 12.20 18.12 11.24
N PRO A 285 13.43 17.65 11.54
CA PRO A 285 13.64 16.50 12.45
C PRO A 285 12.94 16.65 13.81
N GLU A 286 12.98 17.85 14.38
CA GLU A 286 12.42 18.19 15.69
C GLU A 286 10.89 18.24 15.66
N GLU A 287 10.30 18.80 14.61
CA GLU A 287 8.85 18.77 14.39
C GLU A 287 8.35 17.33 14.22
N TYR A 288 9.09 16.51 13.49
CA TYR A 288 8.78 15.10 13.32
C TYR A 288 8.87 14.35 14.66
N LEU A 289 9.92 14.58 15.46
CA LEU A 289 10.07 13.97 16.78
C LEU A 289 8.93 14.40 17.73
N ALA A 290 8.57 15.68 17.73
CA ALA A 290 7.46 16.21 18.51
C ALA A 290 6.13 15.55 18.09
N LEU A 291 5.90 15.35 16.80
CA LEU A 291 4.75 14.62 16.29
C LEU A 291 4.70 13.17 16.79
N VAL A 292 5.83 12.45 16.75
CA VAL A 292 5.92 11.09 17.29
C VAL A 292 5.60 11.07 18.78
N GLY A 293 6.05 12.08 19.52
CA GLY A 293 5.69 12.30 20.93
C GLY A 293 4.18 12.43 21.12
N ARG A 294 3.54 13.36 20.40
CA ARG A 294 2.07 13.55 20.46
C ARG A 294 1.30 12.28 20.11
N ALA A 295 1.72 11.56 19.07
CA ALA A 295 1.08 10.31 18.67
C ALA A 295 1.13 9.25 19.78
N ARG A 296 2.27 9.11 20.48
CA ARG A 296 2.39 8.22 21.65
C ARG A 296 1.59 8.69 22.85
N SER A 297 1.51 9.99 23.08
CA SER A 297 0.69 10.54 24.17
C SER A 297 -0.79 10.25 23.94
N ALA A 298 -1.28 10.37 22.70
CA ALA A 298 -2.68 10.13 22.35
C ALA A 298 -3.04 8.63 22.24
N LEU A 299 -2.19 7.83 21.61
CA LEU A 299 -2.48 6.41 21.29
C LEU A 299 -1.87 5.41 22.27
N GLY A 300 -1.10 5.91 23.25
CA GLY A 300 -0.40 5.11 24.24
C GLY A 300 1.04 4.75 23.83
N PRO A 301 1.88 4.37 24.81
CA PRO A 301 3.31 4.11 24.60
C PRO A 301 3.60 2.87 23.76
N ASP A 302 2.62 1.97 23.63
CA ASP A 302 2.72 0.73 22.85
C ASP A 302 2.31 0.90 21.37
N VAL A 303 1.92 2.10 20.92
CA VAL A 303 1.60 2.34 19.50
C VAL A 303 2.78 1.96 18.60
N HIS A 304 2.52 1.13 17.58
CA HIS A 304 3.53 0.75 16.61
C HIS A 304 3.72 1.88 15.60
N ILE A 305 4.86 2.56 15.64
CA ILE A 305 5.20 3.57 14.63
C ILE A 305 6.24 2.98 13.69
N SER A 306 5.88 2.89 12.42
CA SER A 306 6.74 2.44 11.34
C SER A 306 7.06 3.60 10.40
N THR A 307 8.18 3.54 9.70
CA THR A 307 8.61 4.63 8.82
C THR A 307 9.28 4.13 7.55
N ASP A 308 9.37 5.02 6.57
CA ASP A 308 10.22 4.88 5.39
C ASP A 308 11.46 5.76 5.57
N LEU A 309 12.64 5.22 5.29
CA LEU A 309 13.91 5.94 5.28
C LEU A 309 14.55 5.81 3.89
N LEU A 310 14.75 6.93 3.22
CA LEU A 310 15.38 7.00 1.91
C LEU A 310 16.87 7.31 2.09
N VAL A 311 17.72 6.39 1.67
CA VAL A 311 19.18 6.44 1.88
C VAL A 311 19.90 6.77 0.58
N GLY A 312 20.93 7.61 0.65
CA GLY A 312 21.73 8.01 -0.50
C GLY A 312 21.08 9.04 -1.39
N PHE A 313 20.25 9.91 -0.81
CA PHE A 313 19.74 11.07 -1.54
C PHE A 313 20.90 11.94 -2.06
N PRO A 314 20.81 12.59 -3.22
CA PRO A 314 21.89 13.42 -3.75
C PRO A 314 22.40 14.45 -2.73
N GLY A 315 23.72 14.47 -2.52
CA GLY A 315 24.40 15.29 -1.52
C GLY A 315 24.29 14.81 -0.06
N GLU A 316 23.77 13.61 0.21
CA GLU A 316 23.78 13.01 1.56
C GLU A 316 25.22 12.59 1.95
N ASP A 317 25.79 13.27 2.94
CA ASP A 317 27.09 12.91 3.52
C ASP A 317 26.94 11.99 4.74
N GLU A 318 28.06 11.65 5.38
CA GLU A 318 28.05 10.73 6.53
C GLU A 318 27.37 11.35 7.76
N ALA A 319 27.48 12.67 7.96
CA ALA A 319 26.82 13.36 9.06
C ALA A 319 25.29 13.33 8.90
N ALA A 320 24.79 13.67 7.72
CA ALA A 320 23.35 13.62 7.41
C ALA A 320 22.76 12.19 7.54
N PHE A 321 23.54 11.18 7.15
CA PHE A 321 23.16 9.79 7.36
C PHE A 321 23.16 9.42 8.85
N ALA A 322 24.15 9.86 9.62
CA ALA A 322 24.22 9.65 11.06
C ALA A 322 23.03 10.31 11.79
N ASP A 323 22.64 11.52 11.41
CA ASP A 323 21.45 12.22 11.94
C ASP A 323 20.19 11.40 11.71
N SER A 324 20.06 10.80 10.52
CA SER A 324 18.94 9.92 10.18
C SER A 324 18.85 8.69 11.09
N LEU A 325 19.98 8.06 11.41
CA LEU A 325 20.03 6.93 12.34
C LEU A 325 19.79 7.36 13.80
N ALA A 326 20.30 8.53 14.20
CA ALA A 326 20.08 9.08 15.53
C ALA A 326 18.60 9.37 15.78
N LEU A 327 17.96 10.11 14.87
CA LEU A 327 16.54 10.42 14.96
C LEU A 327 15.67 9.15 14.93
N ALA A 328 16.05 8.14 14.13
CA ALA A 328 15.34 6.87 14.12
C ALA A 328 15.39 6.12 15.46
N ARG A 329 16.52 6.21 16.20
CA ARG A 329 16.63 5.69 17.56
C ARG A 329 15.79 6.47 18.55
N GLU A 330 15.84 7.80 18.50
CA GLU A 330 15.04 8.67 19.37
C GLU A 330 13.54 8.48 19.17
N CYS A 331 13.12 8.36 17.91
CA CYS A 331 11.74 8.01 17.56
C CYS A 331 11.38 6.59 18.00
N ALA A 332 12.33 5.72 18.33
CA ALA A 332 12.12 4.33 18.73
C ALA A 332 11.13 3.60 17.79
N PHE A 333 11.38 3.67 16.48
CA PHE A 333 10.50 3.08 15.49
C PHE A 333 10.37 1.56 15.65
N GLY A 334 9.14 1.06 15.55
CA GLY A 334 8.89 -0.37 15.58
C GLY A 334 9.13 -1.07 14.24
N LYS A 335 9.32 -0.34 13.13
CA LYS A 335 9.81 -0.87 11.84
C LYS A 335 10.35 0.26 10.98
N ILE A 336 11.49 0.03 10.34
CA ILE A 336 12.05 0.93 9.31
C ILE A 336 12.05 0.19 7.97
N HIS A 337 11.45 0.81 6.97
CA HIS A 337 11.56 0.39 5.57
C HIS A 337 12.65 1.23 4.91
N VAL A 338 13.77 0.61 4.56
CA VAL A 338 14.91 1.30 3.96
C VAL A 338 14.80 1.23 2.44
N PHE A 339 14.85 2.40 1.79
CA PHE A 339 14.82 2.53 0.34
C PHE A 339 16.09 3.23 -0.15
N PRO A 340 16.97 2.56 -0.90
CA PRO A 340 18.02 3.25 -1.62
C PRO A 340 17.41 4.25 -2.61
N PHE A 341 17.99 5.46 -2.69
CA PHE A 341 17.58 6.45 -3.67
C PHE A 341 17.61 5.85 -5.08
N SER A 342 16.49 5.98 -5.80
CA SER A 342 16.36 5.56 -7.19
C SER A 342 16.07 6.80 -8.01
N PRO A 343 17.04 7.34 -8.79
CA PRO A 343 16.79 8.51 -9.62
C PRO A 343 15.72 8.20 -10.67
N ARG A 344 14.78 9.12 -10.86
CA ARG A 344 13.64 8.96 -11.78
C ARG A 344 13.56 10.13 -12.74
N GLU A 345 13.63 9.85 -14.03
CA GLU A 345 13.46 10.87 -15.05
C GLU A 345 12.15 11.65 -14.85
N GLY A 346 12.25 12.98 -14.99
CA GLY A 346 11.16 13.92 -14.77
C GLY A 346 10.97 14.38 -13.32
N THR A 347 11.81 13.95 -12.38
CA THR A 347 11.81 14.49 -11.00
C THR A 347 12.95 15.49 -10.81
N ALA A 348 12.78 16.45 -9.90
CA ALA A 348 13.80 17.46 -9.62
C ALA A 348 15.11 16.82 -9.11
N ALA A 349 15.00 15.78 -8.27
CA ALA A 349 16.13 15.07 -7.70
C ALA A 349 16.97 14.30 -8.74
N PHE A 350 16.41 14.01 -9.92
CA PHE A 350 17.15 13.36 -11.01
C PHE A 350 18.35 14.19 -11.49
N SER A 351 18.22 15.53 -11.44
CA SER A 351 19.24 16.46 -11.94
C SER A 351 20.12 17.04 -10.83
N LEU A 352 19.93 16.62 -9.57
CA LEU A 352 20.73 17.10 -8.47
C LEU A 352 22.18 16.56 -8.57
N PRO A 353 23.19 17.40 -8.27
CA PRO A 353 24.58 16.99 -8.31
C PRO A 353 24.93 16.06 -7.12
N SER A 354 26.16 15.54 -7.14
CA SER A 354 26.75 14.76 -6.04
C SER A 354 25.97 13.48 -5.69
N PRO A 355 25.81 12.55 -6.64
CA PRO A 355 25.24 11.25 -6.33
C PRO A 355 26.13 10.50 -5.32
N VAL A 356 25.50 9.80 -4.38
CA VAL A 356 26.23 8.97 -3.41
C VAL A 356 26.81 7.75 -4.14
N PRO A 357 28.12 7.45 -4.02
CA PRO A 357 28.73 6.25 -4.59
C PRO A 357 28.02 4.97 -4.18
N TRP A 358 27.98 3.99 -5.08
CA TRP A 358 27.16 2.78 -4.91
C TRP A 358 27.61 1.91 -3.73
N ASP A 359 28.91 1.85 -3.46
CA ASP A 359 29.50 1.16 -2.31
C ASP A 359 29.07 1.82 -0.99
N ILE A 360 29.11 3.15 -0.91
CA ILE A 360 28.64 3.92 0.24
C ILE A 360 27.12 3.75 0.43
N LEU A 361 26.33 3.84 -0.65
CA LEU A 361 24.89 3.60 -0.61
C LEU A 361 24.54 2.20 -0.09
N THR A 362 25.28 1.19 -0.53
CA THR A 362 25.11 -0.20 -0.08
C THR A 362 25.44 -0.33 1.41
N GLN A 363 26.56 0.24 1.84
CA GLN A 363 26.97 0.25 3.25
C GLN A 363 25.93 0.93 4.15
N ARG A 364 25.46 2.12 3.76
CA ARG A 364 24.44 2.87 4.51
C ARG A 364 23.10 2.13 4.56
N THR A 365 22.70 1.51 3.44
CA THR A 365 21.49 0.67 3.40
C THR A 365 21.59 -0.47 4.42
N HIS A 366 22.73 -1.18 4.47
CA HIS A 366 22.93 -2.25 5.45
C HIS A 366 22.91 -1.74 6.90
N ARG A 367 23.55 -0.60 7.18
CA ARG A 367 23.56 0.02 8.52
C ARG A 367 22.16 0.42 8.97
N ALA A 368 21.36 1.02 8.08
CA ALA A 368 19.98 1.40 8.36
C ALA A 368 19.06 0.18 8.56
N LEU A 369 19.24 -0.89 7.76
CA LEU A 369 18.51 -2.14 7.93
C LEU A 369 18.84 -2.80 9.28
N ALA A 370 20.12 -2.85 9.65
CA ALA A 370 20.56 -3.40 10.92
C ALA A 370 19.94 -2.65 12.11
N LEU A 371 19.93 -1.31 12.07
CA LEU A 371 19.23 -0.49 13.07
C LEU A 371 17.73 -0.79 13.11
N GLY A 372 17.09 -0.91 11.95
CA GLY A 372 15.66 -1.23 11.85
C GLY A 372 15.31 -2.56 12.52
N GLU A 373 16.15 -3.58 12.38
CA GLU A 373 15.96 -4.88 13.04
C GLU A 373 16.24 -4.81 14.55
N GLU A 374 17.26 -4.07 14.99
CA GLU A 374 17.55 -3.82 16.42
C GLU A 374 16.35 -3.18 17.14
N LEU A 375 15.79 -2.13 16.54
CA LEU A 375 14.64 -1.42 17.11
C LEU A 375 13.36 -2.27 17.09
N LEU A 376 13.13 -3.03 16.00
CA LEU A 376 12.01 -3.96 15.91
C LEU A 376 12.12 -5.09 16.94
N GLU A 377 13.30 -5.64 17.17
CA GLU A 377 13.53 -6.65 18.21
C GLU A 377 13.25 -6.07 19.60
N THR A 378 13.72 -4.86 19.87
CA THR A 378 13.45 -4.14 21.12
C THR A 378 11.96 -3.93 21.34
N TYR A 379 11.24 -3.53 20.30
CA TYR A 379 9.79 -3.39 20.35
C TYR A 379 9.09 -4.74 20.61
N ARG A 380 9.46 -5.80 19.88
CA ARG A 380 8.92 -7.17 20.02
C ARG A 380 9.11 -7.76 21.41
N LYS A 381 10.26 -7.53 22.06
CA LYS A 381 10.57 -8.04 23.41
C LYS A 381 9.53 -7.62 24.45
N ARG A 382 8.93 -6.44 24.30
CA ARG A 382 7.91 -5.90 25.22
C ARG A 382 6.62 -6.73 25.24
N TRP A 383 6.38 -7.50 24.17
CA TRP A 383 5.16 -8.28 23.99
C TRP A 383 5.21 -9.68 24.60
N ILE A 384 6.40 -10.18 24.93
CA ILE A 384 6.58 -11.52 25.52
C ILE A 384 5.81 -11.58 26.85
N GLY A 385 5.02 -12.64 27.02
CA GLY A 385 4.15 -12.88 28.19
C GLY A 385 2.79 -12.18 28.12
N ARG A 386 2.54 -11.29 27.16
CA ARG A 386 1.24 -10.60 27.02
C ARG A 386 0.23 -11.48 26.28
N LYS A 387 -1.05 -11.36 26.65
CA LYS A 387 -2.20 -11.88 25.90
C LYS A 387 -2.64 -10.83 24.88
N VAL A 388 -2.67 -11.19 23.60
CA VAL A 388 -3.03 -10.29 22.49
C VAL A 388 -4.11 -10.91 21.60
N SER A 389 -4.95 -10.09 20.99
CA SER A 389 -5.88 -10.56 19.95
C SER A 389 -5.19 -10.60 18.59
N VAL A 390 -5.25 -11.73 17.88
CA VAL A 390 -4.61 -11.91 16.57
C VAL A 390 -5.67 -12.21 15.51
N LEU A 391 -5.72 -11.38 14.46
CA LEU A 391 -6.53 -11.66 13.27
C LEU A 391 -5.79 -12.69 12.42
N VAL A 392 -6.36 -13.88 12.26
CA VAL A 392 -5.80 -14.98 11.48
C VAL A 392 -5.78 -14.59 10.01
N GLU A 393 -4.61 -14.56 9.37
CA GLU A 393 -4.47 -14.33 7.92
C GLU A 393 -4.16 -15.62 7.15
N ARG A 394 -3.51 -16.60 7.79
CA ARG A 394 -3.15 -17.87 7.15
C ARG A 394 -3.35 -19.04 8.11
N SER A 395 -3.93 -20.11 7.56
CA SER A 395 -4.07 -21.40 8.22
C SER A 395 -3.50 -22.48 7.29
N LYS A 396 -2.44 -23.16 7.73
CA LYS A 396 -1.81 -24.27 6.98
C LYS A 396 -1.62 -25.46 7.92
N GLY A 397 -2.52 -26.44 7.81
CA GLY A 397 -2.57 -27.56 8.76
C GLY A 397 -2.87 -27.02 10.17
N ASN A 398 -1.99 -27.32 11.13
CA ASN A 398 -2.10 -26.79 12.50
C ASN A 398 -1.31 -25.50 12.73
N SER A 399 -0.70 -24.91 11.70
CA SER A 399 0.08 -23.68 11.81
C SER A 399 -0.77 -22.48 11.40
N LEU A 400 -0.98 -21.58 12.37
CA LEU A 400 -1.71 -20.33 12.19
C LEU A 400 -0.72 -19.17 12.17
N SER A 401 -1.02 -18.15 11.37
CA SER A 401 -0.34 -16.87 11.45
C SER A 401 -1.28 -15.71 11.18
N GLY A 402 -1.04 -14.59 11.83
CA GLY A 402 -1.93 -13.44 11.79
C GLY A 402 -1.29 -12.17 12.31
N LEU A 403 -2.09 -11.11 12.42
CA LEU A 403 -1.64 -9.78 12.84
C LEU A 403 -2.35 -9.31 14.11
N THR A 404 -1.58 -8.74 15.04
CA THR A 404 -2.13 -7.98 16.17
C THR A 404 -2.64 -6.60 15.72
N PRO A 405 -3.43 -5.88 16.55
CA PRO A 405 -3.76 -4.49 16.31
C PRO A 405 -2.52 -3.61 16.06
N GLU A 406 -1.44 -3.83 16.79
CA GLU A 406 -0.14 -3.12 16.68
C GLU A 406 0.72 -3.59 15.50
N TYR A 407 0.12 -4.33 14.56
CA TYR A 407 0.77 -4.76 13.33
C TYR A 407 1.95 -5.72 13.51
N LEU A 408 1.94 -6.49 14.61
CA LEU A 408 2.90 -7.56 14.84
C LEU A 408 2.41 -8.87 14.24
N ARG A 409 3.28 -9.51 13.46
CA ARG A 409 3.06 -10.87 12.95
C ARG A 409 3.22 -11.86 14.09
N VAL A 410 2.23 -12.70 14.31
CA VAL A 410 2.27 -13.79 15.31
C VAL A 410 2.04 -15.12 14.61
N SER A 411 2.79 -16.14 15.02
CA SER A 411 2.57 -17.54 14.62
C SER A 411 2.34 -18.42 15.84
N TRP A 412 1.39 -19.35 15.74
CA TRP A 412 1.07 -20.30 16.81
C TRP A 412 0.50 -21.59 16.22
N ARG A 413 0.33 -22.60 17.08
CA ARG A 413 -0.36 -23.84 16.72
C ARG A 413 -1.82 -23.78 17.16
N GLY A 414 -2.73 -24.22 16.29
CA GLY A 414 -4.15 -24.26 16.59
C GLY A 414 -5.00 -24.59 15.36
N ASN A 415 -6.31 -24.44 15.50
CA ASN A 415 -7.27 -24.57 14.41
C ASN A 415 -8.19 -23.34 14.42
N ALA A 416 -8.15 -22.57 13.34
CA ALA A 416 -8.91 -21.34 13.16
C ALA A 416 -9.03 -21.01 11.68
N LEU A 417 -10.10 -20.31 11.30
CA LEU A 417 -10.30 -19.85 9.92
C LEU A 417 -9.69 -18.46 9.71
N PRO A 418 -9.14 -18.16 8.51
CA PRO A 418 -8.77 -16.79 8.16
C PRO A 418 -9.95 -15.83 8.34
N GLY A 419 -9.70 -14.67 8.93
CA GLY A 419 -10.72 -13.66 9.25
C GLY A 419 -11.23 -13.73 10.70
N GLU A 420 -10.95 -14.81 11.42
CA GLU A 420 -11.25 -14.91 12.84
C GLU A 420 -10.21 -14.17 13.71
N GLU A 421 -10.66 -13.65 14.85
CA GLU A 421 -9.76 -13.13 15.88
C GLU A 421 -9.59 -14.17 16.98
N HIS A 422 -8.34 -14.43 17.34
CA HIS A 422 -7.98 -15.43 18.34
C HIS A 422 -7.08 -14.82 19.41
N PRO A 423 -7.36 -15.05 20.70
CA PRO A 423 -6.48 -14.61 21.77
C PRO A 423 -5.25 -15.53 21.86
N VAL A 424 -4.06 -14.93 21.86
CA VAL A 424 -2.77 -15.62 21.86
C VAL A 424 -1.89 -15.03 22.95
N THR A 425 -1.26 -15.88 23.75
CA THR A 425 -0.19 -15.48 24.68
C THR A 425 1.14 -15.55 23.95
N ILE A 426 1.86 -14.43 23.87
CA ILE A 426 3.17 -14.37 23.20
C ILE A 426 4.21 -15.08 24.06
N SER A 427 4.87 -16.10 23.51
CA SER A 427 5.85 -16.94 24.20
C SER A 427 7.29 -16.64 23.82
N GLY A 428 7.52 -15.94 22.70
CA GLY A 428 8.87 -15.56 22.28
C GLY A 428 8.95 -14.91 20.91
N ILE A 429 10.17 -14.71 20.43
CA ILE A 429 10.49 -14.10 19.14
C ILE A 429 11.04 -15.18 18.20
N GLY A 430 10.49 -15.29 17.00
CA GLY A 430 11.06 -16.05 15.88
C GLY A 430 11.78 -15.12 14.90
N ALA A 431 12.28 -15.67 13.79
CA ALA A 431 13.05 -14.91 12.80
C ALA A 431 12.28 -13.68 12.27
N ASP A 432 11.08 -13.89 11.73
CA ASP A 432 10.30 -12.82 11.09
C ASP A 432 9.00 -12.46 11.83
N CYS A 433 8.71 -13.11 12.96
CA CYS A 433 7.44 -12.97 13.68
C CYS A 433 7.58 -13.30 15.17
N LEU A 434 6.58 -12.91 15.96
CA LEU A 434 6.39 -13.43 17.30
C LEU A 434 5.86 -14.86 17.26
N LYS A 435 6.19 -15.64 18.29
CA LYS A 435 5.62 -16.95 18.56
C LYS A 435 4.67 -16.85 19.74
N GLY A 436 3.60 -17.63 19.70
CA GLY A 436 2.65 -17.70 20.81
C GLY A 436 1.98 -19.05 20.94
N SER A 437 1.13 -19.14 21.95
CA SER A 437 0.21 -20.26 22.20
C SER A 437 -1.20 -19.74 22.40
N PRO A 438 -2.24 -20.55 22.12
CA PRO A 438 -3.62 -20.19 22.46
C PRO A 438 -3.69 -19.71 23.91
N ALA A 439 -4.28 -18.55 24.13
CA ALA A 439 -4.54 -18.08 25.48
C ALA A 439 -5.79 -18.80 26.04
N PRO A 440 -5.80 -19.17 27.33
CA PRO A 440 -6.98 -19.74 27.97
C PRO A 440 -8.16 -18.77 27.99
#